data_AF-A0A265UXT3-F1
#
_entry.id   AF-A0A265UXT3-F1
#
_cell.length_a   1.000
_cell.length_b   1.000
_cell.length_c   1.000
_cell.angle_alpha   90.00
_cell.angle_beta   90.00
_cell.angle_gamma   90.00
#
_symmetry.space_group_name_H-M   'P 1'
#
loop_
_entity.id
_entity.type
_entity.pdbx_description
1 polymer ?
#
loop_
_entity_poly.entity_id
_entity_poly.type
_entity_poly.pdbx_seq_one_letter_code
_entity_poly.pdbx_strand_id
1 'polypeptide(L)'
;MKSKAEHKFFTASGIWYLLTVFWGFAPSFYLSKYFENPDPLPNHLVIHGIVFTIWTLLYVVQVFLIRYKNFRIHQSLGIFGLFIFILMIPTGIFPSIYKVYAGTTTIDGAGHNVFRLFSGYILFSFAFIYRKKSVSS
;
A
#
# COMPACT_ATOMS: atom_id res chain seq x y z
N MET A 1 -24.56 -11.56 -9.81
CA MET A 1 -23.28 -12.31 -9.95
C MET A 1 -22.34 -11.46 -10.80
N LYS A 2 -21.15 -11.08 -10.29
CA LYS A 2 -20.18 -10.35 -11.10
C LYS A 2 -19.73 -11.18 -12.30
N SER A 3 -19.48 -10.53 -13.43
CA SER A 3 -19.14 -11.20 -14.68
C SER A 3 -17.76 -11.88 -14.61
N LYS A 4 -17.53 -12.92 -15.42
CA LYS A 4 -16.22 -13.59 -15.53
C LYS A 4 -15.11 -12.59 -15.93
N ALA A 5 -15.45 -11.54 -16.67
CA ALA A 5 -14.54 -10.47 -17.06
C ALA A 5 -14.09 -9.62 -15.85
N GLU A 6 -15.01 -9.28 -14.94
CA GLU A 6 -14.67 -8.51 -13.73
C GLU A 6 -13.67 -9.27 -12.85
N HIS A 7 -13.88 -10.57 -12.62
CA HIS A 7 -12.94 -11.37 -11.81
C HIS A 7 -11.54 -11.43 -12.42
N LYS A 8 -11.45 -11.54 -13.75
CA LYS A 8 -10.17 -11.53 -14.47
C LYS A 8 -9.50 -10.16 -14.36
N PHE A 9 -10.26 -9.08 -14.52
CA PHE A 9 -9.76 -7.73 -14.40
C PHE A 9 -9.13 -7.47 -13.03
N PHE A 10 -9.85 -7.76 -11.93
CA PHE A 10 -9.31 -7.56 -10.57
C PHE A 10 -8.09 -8.45 -10.28
N THR A 11 -8.09 -9.69 -10.77
CA THR A 11 -6.92 -10.56 -10.63
C THR A 11 -5.71 -10.00 -11.37
N ALA A 12 -5.90 -9.55 -12.62
CA ALA A 12 -4.83 -8.96 -13.42
C ALA A 12 -4.30 -7.67 -12.80
N SER A 13 -5.18 -6.79 -12.29
CA SER A 13 -4.77 -5.57 -11.60
C SER A 13 -4.02 -5.87 -10.31
N GLY A 14 -4.41 -6.92 -9.57
CA GLY A 14 -3.70 -7.38 -8.38
C GLY A 14 -2.27 -7.85 -8.67
N ILE A 15 -2.10 -8.67 -9.70
CA ILE A 15 -0.78 -9.14 -10.14
C ILE A 15 0.06 -7.97 -10.66
N TRP A 16 -0.53 -7.11 -11.51
CA TRP A 16 0.17 -5.94 -12.05
C TRP A 16 0.64 -4.99 -10.94
N TYR A 17 -0.20 -4.72 -9.94
CA TYR A 17 0.16 -3.92 -8.77
C TYR A 17 1.31 -4.55 -7.98
N LEU A 18 1.25 -5.86 -7.70
CA LEU A 18 2.33 -6.58 -7.00
C LEU A 18 3.66 -6.47 -7.74
N LEU A 19 3.65 -6.71 -9.06
CA LEU A 19 4.85 -6.63 -9.89
C LEU A 19 5.41 -5.20 -9.95
N THR A 20 4.54 -4.20 -10.05
CA THR A 20 4.95 -2.78 -10.08
C THR A 20 5.60 -2.37 -8.76
N VAL A 21 5.01 -2.76 -7.62
CA VAL A 21 5.58 -2.51 -6.29
C VAL A 21 6.90 -3.24 -6.13
N PHE A 22 6.98 -4.52 -6.48
CA PHE A 22 8.24 -5.27 -6.39
C PHE A 22 9.33 -4.62 -7.25
N TRP A 23 9.02 -4.29 -8.51
CA TRP A 23 9.96 -3.67 -9.44
C TRP A 23 10.48 -2.32 -8.94
N GLY A 24 9.58 -1.44 -8.49
CA GLY A 24 9.96 -0.10 -8.01
C GLY A 24 10.77 -0.11 -6.71
N PHE A 25 10.62 -1.14 -5.87
CA PHE A 25 11.29 -1.26 -4.58
C PHE A 25 12.35 -2.35 -4.52
N ALA A 26 12.58 -3.08 -5.62
CA ALA A 26 13.63 -4.09 -5.73
C ALA A 26 15.01 -3.52 -5.39
N PRO A 27 15.52 -2.47 -6.06
CA PRO A 27 16.88 -1.98 -5.78
C PRO A 27 17.01 -1.29 -4.43
N SER A 28 15.93 -0.68 -3.92
CA SER A 28 15.98 0.13 -2.71
C SER A 28 15.69 -0.67 -1.45
N PHE A 29 14.89 -1.74 -1.52
CA PHE A 29 14.37 -2.45 -0.35
C PHE A 29 14.52 -3.97 -0.45
N TYR A 30 13.92 -4.62 -1.45
CA TYR A 30 13.84 -6.09 -1.49
C TYR A 30 15.16 -6.78 -1.84
N LEU A 31 15.92 -6.19 -2.76
CA LEU A 31 17.17 -6.70 -3.29
C LEU A 31 18.33 -5.73 -3.00
N SER A 32 18.19 -4.81 -2.05
CA SER A 32 19.17 -3.74 -1.78
C SER A 32 20.61 -4.22 -1.60
N LYS A 33 20.79 -5.43 -1.04
CA LYS A 33 22.10 -6.09 -0.88
C LYS A 33 22.83 -6.37 -2.21
N TYR A 34 22.11 -6.47 -3.32
CA TYR A 34 22.64 -6.77 -4.64
C TYR A 34 22.89 -5.52 -5.50
N PHE A 35 22.49 -4.33 -5.03
CA PHE A 35 22.57 -3.06 -5.79
C PHE A 35 23.58 -2.07 -5.18
N GLU A 36 24.63 -2.56 -4.53
CA GLU A 36 25.77 -1.77 -4.03
C GLU A 36 25.39 -0.54 -3.18
N ASN A 37 24.38 -0.66 -2.31
CA ASN A 37 24.16 0.34 -1.27
C ASN A 37 25.09 0.02 -0.07
N PRO A 38 26.12 0.84 0.20
CA PRO A 38 27.12 0.54 1.24
C PRO A 38 26.54 0.65 2.65
N ASP A 39 25.48 1.45 2.83
CA ASP A 39 24.89 1.70 4.13
C ASP A 39 23.62 0.86 4.37
N PRO A 40 23.45 0.26 5.56
CA PRO A 40 22.19 -0.36 5.96
C PRO A 40 21.03 0.62 5.86
N LEU A 41 19.87 0.14 5.39
CA LEU A 41 18.67 0.98 5.36
C LEU A 41 18.34 1.52 6.76
N PRO A 42 18.09 2.83 6.91
CA PRO A 42 17.58 3.40 8.14
C PRO A 42 16.34 2.67 8.66
N ASN A 43 16.26 2.45 9.97
CA ASN A 43 15.18 1.68 10.61
C ASN A 43 13.78 2.18 10.24
N HIS A 44 13.58 3.49 10.06
CA HIS A 44 12.28 4.04 9.67
C HIS A 44 11.86 3.62 8.26
N LEU A 45 12.81 3.49 7.31
CA LEU A 45 12.55 2.96 5.97
C LEU A 45 12.30 1.45 6.01
N VAL A 46 13.01 0.73 6.89
CA VAL A 46 12.76 -0.70 7.13
C VAL A 46 11.32 -0.93 7.60
N ILE A 47 10.89 -0.18 8.60
CA ILE A 47 9.51 -0.24 9.13
C ILE A 47 8.50 0.11 8.04
N HIS A 48 8.67 1.23 7.34
CA HIS A 48 7.77 1.63 6.26
C HIS A 48 7.67 0.55 5.17
N GLY A 49 8.81 0.02 4.71
CA GLY A 49 8.85 -1.00 3.68
C GLY A 49 8.18 -2.32 4.11
N ILE A 50 8.35 -2.75 5.37
CA ILE A 50 7.63 -3.92 5.91
C ILE A 50 6.12 -3.68 5.92
N VAL A 51 5.66 -2.54 6.46
CA VAL A 51 4.24 -2.20 6.53
C VAL A 51 3.64 -2.13 5.12
N PHE A 52 4.35 -1.53 4.17
CA PHE A 52 3.95 -1.46 2.76
C PHE A 52 3.91 -2.83 2.08
N THR A 53 4.89 -3.69 2.35
CA THR A 53 4.90 -5.08 1.85
C THR A 53 3.67 -5.84 2.36
N ILE A 54 3.37 -5.74 3.66
CA ILE A 54 2.19 -6.38 4.27
C ILE A 54 0.92 -5.86 3.61
N TRP A 55 0.80 -4.54 3.43
CA TRP A 55 -0.34 -3.92 2.75
C TRP A 55 -0.53 -4.45 1.32
N THR A 56 0.55 -4.52 0.53
CA THR A 56 0.51 -5.02 -0.84
C THR A 56 0.09 -6.49 -0.90
N LEU A 57 0.66 -7.33 -0.03
CA LEU A 57 0.28 -8.75 0.05
C LEU A 57 -1.17 -8.93 0.49
N LEU A 58 -1.64 -8.16 1.48
CA LEU A 58 -3.04 -8.16 1.89
C LEU A 58 -3.94 -7.81 0.72
N TYR A 59 -3.65 -6.75 -0.04
CA TYR A 59 -4.46 -6.38 -1.20
C TYR A 59 -4.58 -7.53 -2.22
N VAL A 60 -3.47 -8.20 -2.54
CA VAL A 60 -3.47 -9.36 -3.45
C VAL A 60 -4.32 -10.50 -2.88
N VAL A 61 -4.14 -10.84 -1.60
CA VAL A 61 -4.95 -11.86 -0.92
C VAL A 61 -6.45 -11.50 -0.97
N GLN A 62 -6.81 -10.24 -0.75
CA GLN A 62 -8.20 -9.77 -0.80
C GLN A 62 -8.84 -9.99 -2.18
N VAL A 63 -8.10 -9.73 -3.26
CA VAL A 63 -8.55 -10.00 -4.63
C VAL A 63 -8.82 -11.49 -4.85
N PHE A 64 -7.93 -12.37 -4.37
CA PHE A 64 -8.10 -13.81 -4.52
C PHE A 64 -9.25 -14.36 -3.66
N LEU A 65 -9.44 -13.86 -2.43
CA LEU A 65 -10.53 -14.31 -1.55
C LEU A 65 -11.91 -14.04 -2.16
N ILE A 66 -12.10 -12.91 -2.85
CA ILE A 66 -13.34 -12.63 -3.59
C ILE A 66 -13.53 -13.64 -4.72
N ARG A 67 -12.47 -13.96 -5.48
CA ARG A 67 -12.52 -14.93 -6.58
C ARG A 67 -12.95 -16.32 -6.10
N TYR A 68 -12.46 -16.76 -4.94
CA TYR A 68 -12.83 -18.05 -4.33
C TYR A 68 -14.09 -17.97 -3.46
N LYS A 69 -14.81 -16.83 -3.46
CA LYS A 69 -16.02 -16.59 -2.66
C LYS A 69 -15.84 -16.80 -1.16
N ASN A 70 -14.61 -16.67 -0.64
CA ASN A 70 -14.33 -16.81 0.79
C ASN A 70 -14.53 -15.47 1.52
N PHE A 71 -15.79 -15.03 1.57
CA PHE A 71 -16.16 -13.70 2.04
C PHE A 71 -15.89 -13.49 3.54
N ARG A 72 -15.97 -14.56 4.35
CA ARG A 72 -15.74 -14.47 5.79
C ARG A 72 -14.29 -14.09 6.10
N ILE A 73 -13.31 -14.73 5.43
CA ILE A 73 -11.90 -14.38 5.60
C ILE A 73 -11.62 -13.00 4.99
N HIS A 74 -12.21 -12.67 3.84
CA HIS A 74 -12.11 -11.34 3.23
C HIS A 74 -12.50 -10.22 4.21
N GLN A 75 -13.65 -10.36 4.86
CA GLN A 75 -14.13 -9.40 5.85
C GLN A 75 -13.22 -9.29 7.07
N SER A 76 -12.77 -10.42 7.63
CA SER A 76 -11.87 -10.45 8.79
C SER A 76 -10.52 -9.80 8.49
N LEU A 77 -9.87 -10.20 7.38
CA LEU A 77 -8.61 -9.59 6.94
C LEU A 77 -8.81 -8.13 6.49
N GLY A 78 -10.02 -7.73 6.11
CA GLY A 78 -10.34 -6.34 5.79
C GLY A 78 -10.28 -5.43 7.00
N ILE A 79 -10.72 -5.93 8.17
CA ILE A 79 -10.58 -5.22 9.45
C ILE A 79 -9.09 -5.15 9.83
N PHE A 80 -8.34 -6.24 9.69
CA PHE A 80 -6.89 -6.22 9.88
C PHE A 80 -6.21 -5.19 8.97
N GLY A 81 -6.61 -5.14 7.71
CA GLY A 81 -6.13 -4.15 6.74
C GLY A 81 -6.37 -2.70 7.19
N LEU A 82 -7.45 -2.39 7.89
CA LEU A 82 -7.68 -1.05 8.42
C LEU A 82 -6.60 -0.63 9.44
N PHE A 83 -6.14 -1.55 10.28
CA PHE A 83 -5.02 -1.27 11.20
C PHE A 83 -3.73 -1.02 10.44
N ILE A 84 -3.44 -1.81 9.41
CA ILE A 84 -2.26 -1.60 8.55
C ILE A 84 -2.34 -0.25 7.82
N PHE A 85 -3.52 0.16 7.35
CA PHE A 85 -3.74 1.47 6.76
C PHE A 85 -3.38 2.61 7.72
N ILE A 86 -3.85 2.52 8.97
CA ILE A 86 -3.55 3.52 10.01
C ILE A 86 -2.05 3.60 10.27
N LEU A 87 -1.34 2.46 10.30
CA LEU A 87 0.12 2.42 10.44
C LEU A 87 0.86 2.98 9.22
N MET A 88 0.29 2.88 8.02
CA MET A 88 0.90 3.41 6.80
C MET A 88 1.05 4.93 6.83
N ILE A 89 0.09 5.63 7.46
CA ILE A 89 0.07 7.09 7.51
C ILE A 89 1.35 7.66 8.16
N PRO A 90 1.67 7.39 9.44
CA PRO A 90 2.87 7.92 10.06
C PRO A 90 4.15 7.37 9.42
N THR A 91 4.16 6.08 9.05
CA THR A 91 5.35 5.45 8.47
C THR A 91 5.68 5.94 7.07
N GLY A 92 4.72 6.46 6.29
CA GLY A 92 4.96 7.10 4.99
C GLY A 92 5.20 8.61 5.05
N ILE A 93 4.57 9.30 6.01
CA ILE A 93 4.77 10.74 6.21
C ILE A 93 6.17 11.02 6.77
N PHE A 94 6.60 10.25 7.77
CA PHE A 94 7.88 10.50 8.45
C PHE A 94 9.08 10.50 7.49
N PRO A 95 9.31 9.48 6.63
CA PRO A 95 10.39 9.51 5.64
C PRO A 95 10.30 10.68 4.67
N SER A 96 9.08 11.11 4.31
CA SER A 96 8.86 12.22 3.39
C SER A 96 9.33 13.55 3.99
N ILE A 97 9.11 13.75 5.29
CA ILE A 97 9.58 14.93 6.03
C ILE A 97 11.07 14.82 6.38
N TYR A 98 11.51 13.64 6.82
CA TYR A 98 12.90 13.41 7.23
C TYR A 98 13.89 13.69 6.10
N LYS A 99 13.52 13.45 4.84
CA LYS A 99 14.34 13.81 3.68
C LYS A 99 14.67 15.30 3.60
N VAL A 100 13.78 16.18 4.07
CA VAL A 100 14.00 17.64 4.14
C VAL A 100 15.03 17.94 5.22
N TYR A 101 14.84 17.37 6.42
CA TYR A 101 15.78 17.50 7.53
C TYR A 101 17.18 17.00 7.16
N ALA A 102 17.26 15.90 6.42
CA ALA A 102 18.51 15.31 5.93
C ALA A 102 19.11 16.04 4.71
N GLY A 103 18.47 17.10 4.19
CA GLY A 103 18.97 17.88 3.05
C GLY A 103 18.92 17.14 1.70
N THR A 104 18.16 16.05 1.59
CA THR A 104 18.10 15.19 0.38
C THR A 104 16.91 15.52 -0.53
N THR A 105 15.98 16.37 -0.09
CA THR A 105 14.86 16.87 -0.89
C THR A 105 14.51 18.30 -0.51
N THR A 106 13.90 19.04 -1.43
CA THR A 106 13.32 20.36 -1.13
C THR A 106 12.02 20.25 -0.34
N ILE A 107 11.62 21.34 0.32
CA ILE A 107 10.32 21.46 1.00
C ILE A 107 9.17 21.20 0.03
N ASP A 108 9.24 21.74 -1.19
CA ASP A 108 8.22 21.51 -2.23
C ASP A 108 8.14 20.03 -2.62
N GLY A 109 9.30 19.36 -2.78
CA GLY A 109 9.35 17.94 -3.08
C GLY A 109 8.72 17.07 -1.98
N ALA A 110 8.96 17.41 -0.72
CA ALA A 110 8.29 16.77 0.41
C ALA A 110 6.79 17.06 0.44
N GLY A 111 6.38 18.31 0.16
CA GLY A 111 4.99 18.71 0.04
C GLY A 111 4.24 17.91 -1.03
N HIS A 112 4.85 17.73 -2.21
CA HIS A 112 4.29 16.87 -3.27
C HIS A 112 4.15 15.41 -2.85
N ASN A 113 5.14 14.85 -2.15
CA ASN A 113 5.07 13.46 -1.66
C ASN A 113 3.94 13.28 -0.64
N VAL A 114 3.84 14.21 0.32
CA VAL A 114 2.80 14.22 1.33
C VAL A 114 1.42 14.37 0.68
N PHE A 115 1.25 15.29 -0.27
CA PHE A 115 0.00 15.45 -1.03
C PHE A 115 -0.43 14.15 -1.73
N ARG A 116 0.49 13.48 -2.43
CA ARG A 116 0.21 12.20 -3.09
C ARG A 116 -0.25 11.13 -2.09
N LEU A 117 0.41 11.02 -0.93
CA LEU A 117 0.01 10.10 0.14
C LEU A 117 -1.42 10.38 0.63
N PHE A 118 -1.71 11.64 0.96
CA PHE A 118 -3.05 12.03 1.42
C PHE A 118 -4.13 11.82 0.36
N SER A 119 -3.85 12.07 -0.91
CA SER A 119 -4.81 11.83 -2.00
C SER A 119 -5.26 10.36 -2.05
N GLY A 120 -4.33 9.41 -1.87
CA GLY A 120 -4.64 7.98 -1.79
C GLY A 120 -5.47 7.64 -0.56
N TYR A 121 -5.13 8.21 0.61
CA TYR A 121 -5.86 7.97 1.86
C TYR A 121 -7.29 8.51 1.82
N ILE A 122 -7.49 9.67 1.19
CA ILE A 122 -8.80 10.29 0.99
C ILE A 122 -9.66 9.40 0.10
N LEU A 123 -9.13 8.94 -1.04
CA LEU A 123 -9.85 8.03 -1.95
C LEU A 123 -10.24 6.72 -1.25
N PHE A 124 -9.32 6.13 -0.47
CA PHE A 124 -9.60 4.92 0.30
C PHE A 124 -10.69 5.15 1.35
N SER A 125 -10.64 6.27 2.07
CA SER A 125 -11.64 6.64 3.08
C SER A 125 -13.02 6.84 2.45
N PHE A 126 -13.09 7.54 1.32
CA PHE A 126 -14.35 7.70 0.57
C PHE A 126 -14.90 6.36 0.11
N ALA A 127 -14.06 5.48 -0.45
CA ALA A 127 -14.47 4.15 -0.88
C ALA A 127 -15.04 3.33 0.28
N PHE A 128 -14.42 3.39 1.46
CA PHE A 128 -14.88 2.69 2.66
C PHE A 128 -16.24 3.23 3.15
N ILE A 129 -16.40 4.55 3.22
CA ILE A 129 -17.65 5.21 3.63
C ILE A 129 -18.79 4.87 2.66
N TYR A 130 -18.53 4.95 1.35
CA TYR A 130 -19.52 4.65 0.31
C TYR A 130 -19.98 3.18 0.39
N ARG A 131 -19.05 2.24 0.60
CA ARG A 131 -19.38 0.82 0.81
C ARG A 131 -20.27 0.59 2.02
N LYS A 132 -20.03 1.31 3.12
CA LYS A 132 -20.86 1.16 4.34
C LYS A 132 -22.31 1.58 4.07
N LYS A 133 -22.51 2.69 3.35
CA LYS A 133 -23.85 3.21 3.00
C LYS A 133 -24.65 2.23 2.14
N SER A 134 -24.02 1.56 1.17
CA SER A 134 -24.69 0.61 0.28
C SER A 134 -25.16 -0.69 0.94
N VAL A 135 -24.67 -0.99 2.14
CA VAL A 135 -25.05 -2.21 2.90
C VAL A 135 -26.17 -1.91 3.91
N SER A 136 -26.38 -0.65 4.26
CA SER A 136 -27.41 -0.19 5.21
C SER A 136 -28.71 0.28 4.56
N SER A 137 -28.77 0.29 3.22
CA SER A 137 -29.94 0.66 2.39
C SER A 137 -30.54 -0.59 1.76
#